data_AF-A0A523VWL3-F1
#
_entry.id   AF-A0A523VWL3-F1
#
_cell.length_a   1.000
_cell.length_b   1.000
_cell.length_c   1.000
_cell.angle_alpha   90.00
_cell.angle_beta   90.00
_cell.angle_gamma   90.00
#
_symmetry.space_group_name_H-M   'P 1'
#
loop_
_entity.id
_entity.type
_entity.pdbx_description
1 polymer ?
#
loop_
_entity_poly.entity_id
_entity_poly.type
_entity_poly.pdbx_seq_one_letter_code
_entity_poly.pdbx_strand_id
1 'polypeptide(L)'
;MDIRIFKKKDGGFVQLIDKEDMAEWPIELPLLFIEYIRTKQLGSYGDAKKEIENYLDEIMSDVAIPRLVSVLEGDDNEKIIMALSRIEEISRKDIDMVKPIKKYLNNLLKKNNKQIVKLAQAISKNFTNAERKKELAQKRKIMREKEKLFLEGKISGEKYAKARKEYLTLKE
;
A
#
# COMPACT_ATOMS: atom_id res chain seq x y z
N MET A 1 19.50 19.32 -9.43
CA MET A 1 18.74 18.96 -8.21
C MET A 1 17.73 20.06 -8.01
N ASP A 2 16.61 19.90 -8.68
CA ASP A 2 15.47 20.78 -8.66
C ASP A 2 14.59 20.45 -7.45
N ILE A 3 13.92 21.49 -6.94
CA ILE A 3 13.19 21.43 -5.68
C ILE A 3 11.77 21.92 -5.92
N ARG A 4 10.81 21.08 -5.53
CA ARG A 4 9.39 21.42 -5.45
C ARG A 4 9.09 22.07 -4.10
N ILE A 5 8.49 23.26 -4.12
CA ILE A 5 8.17 24.05 -2.93
C ILE A 5 6.66 24.08 -2.69
N PHE A 6 6.24 23.75 -1.48
CA PHE A 6 4.86 23.81 -1.01
C PHE A 6 4.73 24.89 0.07
N LYS A 7 3.79 25.83 -0.11
CA LYS A 7 3.57 26.92 0.84
C LYS A 7 2.57 26.51 1.91
N LYS A 8 2.91 26.74 3.17
CA LYS A 8 1.98 26.61 4.30
C LYS A 8 1.24 27.94 4.53
N LYS A 9 0.06 27.87 5.16
CA LYS A 9 -0.73 29.06 5.47
C LYS A 9 -0.12 29.94 6.57
N ASP A 10 0.76 29.37 7.40
CA ASP A 10 1.53 30.08 8.42
C ASP A 10 2.74 30.87 7.86
N GLY A 11 2.93 30.86 6.54
CA GLY A 11 4.05 31.50 5.86
C GLY A 11 5.31 30.62 5.77
N GLY A 12 5.29 29.41 6.32
CA GLY A 12 6.36 28.41 6.17
C GLY A 12 6.35 27.72 4.80
N PHE A 13 7.44 27.03 4.49
CA PHE A 13 7.59 26.27 3.25
C PHE A 13 8.02 24.83 3.54
N VAL A 14 7.54 23.89 2.73
CA VAL A 14 8.08 22.52 2.65
C VAL A 14 8.77 22.37 1.31
N GLN A 15 9.98 21.82 1.32
CA GLN A 15 10.78 21.58 0.12
C GLN A 15 10.95 20.08 -0.06
N LEU A 16 10.55 19.57 -1.23
CA LEU A 16 10.76 18.19 -1.64
C LEU A 16 11.53 18.17 -2.95
N ILE A 17 12.25 17.09 -3.23
CA ILE A 17 13.00 16.94 -4.48
C ILE A 17 12.03 16.80 -5.64
N ASP A 18 12.40 17.34 -6.81
CA ASP A 18 11.55 17.24 -8.00
C ASP A 18 11.50 15.81 -8.58
N LYS A 19 10.40 15.47 -9.24
CA LYS A 19 10.16 14.10 -9.73
C LYS A 19 11.07 13.74 -10.90
N GLU A 20 11.49 14.74 -11.69
CA GLU A 20 12.40 14.57 -12.82
C GLU A 20 13.77 14.08 -12.34
N ASP A 21 14.30 14.63 -11.23
CA ASP A 21 15.56 14.14 -10.65
C ASP A 21 15.44 12.70 -10.12
N MET A 22 14.26 12.33 -9.62
CA MET A 22 14.01 10.97 -9.11
C MET A 22 13.99 9.91 -10.22
N ALA A 23 13.88 10.32 -11.50
CA ALA A 23 13.98 9.41 -12.62
C ALA A 23 15.39 8.81 -12.76
N GLU A 24 16.42 9.51 -12.29
CA GLU A 24 17.82 9.06 -12.35
C GLU A 24 18.25 8.25 -11.13
N TRP A 25 17.46 8.29 -10.05
CA TRP A 25 17.80 7.59 -8.80
C TRP A 25 17.90 6.08 -8.96
N PRO A 26 18.55 5.34 -8.07
CA PRO A 26 18.28 3.92 -7.91
C PRO A 26 16.77 3.63 -7.84
N ILE A 27 16.34 2.56 -8.51
CA ILE A 27 14.93 2.27 -8.80
C ILE A 27 14.04 2.17 -7.56
N GLU A 28 14.62 1.77 -6.44
CA GLU A 28 13.98 1.61 -5.15
C GLU A 28 13.80 2.94 -4.41
N LEU A 29 14.66 3.93 -4.64
CA LEU A 29 14.68 5.16 -3.84
C LEU A 29 13.42 5.99 -3.96
N PRO A 30 12.78 6.17 -5.14
CA PRO A 30 11.52 6.90 -5.24
C PRO A 30 10.43 6.35 -4.32
N LEU A 31 10.33 5.02 -4.21
CA LEU A 31 9.35 4.38 -3.32
C LEU A 31 9.67 4.58 -1.84
N LEU A 32 10.95 4.54 -1.48
CA LEU A 32 11.39 4.78 -0.10
C LEU A 32 11.24 6.22 0.32
N PHE A 33 11.49 7.14 -0.60
CA PHE A 33 11.20 8.54 -0.38
C PHE A 33 9.71 8.74 -0.09
N ILE A 34 8.82 8.17 -0.91
CA ILE A 34 7.38 8.26 -0.68
C ILE A 34 6.98 7.64 0.67
N GLU A 35 7.51 6.45 1.01
CA GLU A 35 7.25 5.78 2.31
C GLU A 35 7.69 6.65 3.48
N TYR A 36 8.92 7.17 3.42
CA TYR A 36 9.48 8.00 4.47
C TYR A 36 8.64 9.26 4.70
N ILE A 37 8.29 9.96 3.62
CA ILE A 37 7.49 11.18 3.75
C ILE A 37 6.11 10.84 4.35
N ARG A 38 5.40 9.84 3.81
CA ARG A 38 4.06 9.45 4.30
C ARG A 38 4.04 9.03 5.76
N THR A 39 5.04 8.26 6.19
CA THR A 39 5.04 7.66 7.53
C THR A 39 5.68 8.54 8.60
N LYS A 40 6.69 9.34 8.25
CA LYS A 40 7.50 10.09 9.23
C LYS A 40 7.27 11.59 9.19
N GLN A 41 6.98 12.17 8.04
CA GLN A 41 6.98 13.63 7.87
C GLN A 41 5.61 14.22 7.59
N LEU A 42 4.70 13.46 6.97
CA LEU A 42 3.43 13.99 6.47
C LEU A 42 2.56 14.64 7.57
N GLY A 43 2.66 14.13 8.81
CA GLY A 43 1.97 14.70 9.97
C GLY A 43 2.48 16.09 10.39
N SER A 44 3.73 16.45 10.06
CA SER A 44 4.34 17.74 10.44
C SER A 44 4.10 18.85 9.39
N TYR A 45 3.48 18.52 8.27
CA TYR A 45 3.31 19.44 7.14
C TYR A 45 2.06 20.33 7.21
N GLY A 46 1.20 20.13 8.21
CA GLY A 46 0.03 20.98 8.44
C GLY A 46 -0.87 21.07 7.21
N ASP A 47 -1.23 22.30 6.81
CA ASP A 47 -2.16 22.55 5.69
C ASP A 47 -1.61 22.15 4.32
N ALA A 48 -0.28 22.09 4.14
CA ALA A 48 0.35 21.66 2.89
C ALA A 48 0.24 20.14 2.66
N LYS A 49 -0.23 19.39 3.67
CA LYS A 49 -0.31 17.93 3.65
C LYS A 49 -1.00 17.39 2.39
N LYS A 50 -2.16 17.93 2.03
CA LYS A 50 -2.97 17.41 0.92
C LYS A 50 -2.27 17.59 -0.44
N GLU A 51 -1.63 18.75 -0.62
CA GLU A 51 -0.87 19.04 -1.85
C GLU A 51 0.36 18.14 -1.95
N ILE A 52 1.03 17.90 -0.83
CA ILE A 52 2.15 16.97 -0.74
C ILE A 52 1.69 15.53 -0.98
N GLU A 53 0.55 15.10 -0.43
CA GLU A 53 -0.03 13.76 -0.70
C GLU A 53 -0.24 13.55 -2.20
N ASN A 54 -0.84 14.52 -2.88
CA ASN A 54 -1.02 14.48 -4.34
C ASN A 54 0.31 14.40 -5.08
N TYR A 55 1.31 15.20 -4.68
CA TYR A 55 2.63 15.16 -5.30
C TYR A 55 3.35 13.81 -5.10
N LEU A 56 3.20 13.19 -3.92
CA LEU A 56 3.72 11.84 -3.68
C LEU A 56 2.99 10.78 -4.52
N ASP A 57 1.69 10.95 -4.76
CA ASP A 57 0.92 10.11 -5.70
C ASP A 57 1.41 10.30 -7.14
N GLU A 58 1.74 11.52 -7.56
CA GLU A 58 2.34 11.80 -8.87
C GLU A 58 3.71 11.15 -9.03
N ILE A 59 4.62 11.28 -8.05
CA ILE A 59 5.91 10.58 -8.08
C ILE A 59 5.69 9.06 -8.16
N MET A 60 4.69 8.55 -7.44
CA MET A 60 4.35 7.13 -7.49
C MET A 60 3.92 6.71 -8.89
N SER A 61 2.99 7.44 -9.53
CA SER A 61 2.43 7.12 -10.84
C SER A 61 3.42 7.31 -12.00
N ASP A 62 4.19 8.39 -11.96
CA ASP A 62 4.96 8.86 -13.11
C ASP A 62 6.39 8.30 -13.09
N VAL A 63 6.93 8.00 -11.91
CA VAL A 63 8.34 7.63 -11.74
C VAL A 63 8.48 6.26 -11.08
N ALA A 64 7.98 6.09 -9.85
CA ALA A 64 8.27 4.91 -9.06
C ALA A 64 7.71 3.63 -9.71
N ILE A 65 6.41 3.63 -10.06
CA ILE A 65 5.76 2.45 -10.66
C ILE A 65 6.35 2.13 -12.04
N PRO A 66 6.43 3.06 -13.02
CA PRO A 66 6.91 2.72 -14.36
C PRO A 66 8.32 2.14 -14.36
N ARG A 67 9.21 2.71 -13.53
CA ARG A 67 10.58 2.19 -13.39
C ARG A 67 10.57 0.79 -12.79
N LEU A 68 9.85 0.56 -11.68
CA LEU A 68 9.72 -0.78 -11.12
C LEU A 68 9.19 -1.79 -12.11
N VAL A 69 8.16 -1.43 -12.88
CA VAL A 69 7.64 -2.30 -13.94
C VAL A 69 8.73 -2.63 -14.96
N SER A 70 9.50 -1.65 -15.41
CA SER A 70 10.56 -1.89 -16.40
C SER A 70 11.62 -2.88 -15.88
N VAL A 71 11.94 -2.86 -14.59
CA VAL A 71 12.86 -3.85 -14.00
C VAL A 71 12.19 -5.21 -13.82
N LEU A 72 10.96 -5.26 -13.34
CA LEU A 72 10.23 -6.52 -13.12
C LEU A 72 9.95 -7.28 -14.43
N GLU A 73 9.76 -6.55 -15.53
CA GLU A 73 9.56 -7.10 -16.88
C GLU A 73 10.87 -7.42 -17.61
N GLY A 74 12.00 -6.90 -17.14
CA GLY A 74 13.32 -7.16 -17.72
C GLY A 74 13.82 -8.60 -17.49
N ASP A 75 15.05 -8.85 -17.94
CA ASP A 75 15.69 -10.17 -17.86
C ASP A 75 16.79 -10.28 -16.80
N ASP A 76 17.17 -9.15 -16.19
CA ASP A 76 18.19 -9.09 -15.14
C ASP A 76 17.63 -9.60 -13.81
N ASN A 77 17.90 -10.87 -13.53
CA ASN A 77 17.41 -11.54 -12.32
C ASN A 77 17.88 -10.86 -11.03
N GLU A 78 19.08 -10.29 -10.98
CA GLU A 78 19.60 -9.65 -9.76
C GLU A 78 18.81 -8.38 -9.46
N LYS A 79 18.59 -7.52 -10.47
CA LYS A 79 17.77 -6.31 -10.32
C LYS A 79 16.34 -6.63 -9.94
N ILE A 80 15.75 -7.68 -10.53
CA ILE A 80 14.39 -8.12 -10.19
C ILE A 80 14.33 -8.59 -8.73
N ILE A 81 15.31 -9.38 -8.27
CA ILE A 81 15.37 -9.88 -6.90
C ILE A 81 15.50 -8.73 -5.90
N MET A 82 16.38 -7.76 -6.18
CA MET A 82 16.56 -6.58 -5.32
C MET A 82 15.25 -5.78 -5.22
N ALA A 83 14.63 -5.47 -6.35
CA ALA A 83 13.37 -4.74 -6.39
C ALA A 83 12.26 -5.49 -5.61
N LEU A 84 12.10 -6.79 -5.86
CA LEU A 84 11.09 -7.61 -5.18
C LEU A 84 11.33 -7.74 -3.69
N SER A 85 12.58 -7.83 -3.24
CA SER A 85 12.91 -7.88 -1.81
C SER A 85 12.45 -6.60 -1.10
N ARG A 86 12.62 -5.43 -1.75
CA ARG A 86 12.17 -4.16 -1.18
C ARG A 86 10.66 -4.00 -1.22
N ILE A 87 10.01 -4.39 -2.33
CA ILE A 87 8.55 -4.43 -2.42
C ILE A 87 7.96 -5.31 -1.32
N GLU A 88 8.57 -6.47 -1.07
CA GLU A 88 8.15 -7.41 -0.03
C GLU A 88 8.17 -6.75 1.35
N GLU A 89 9.24 -6.01 1.68
CA GLU A 89 9.33 -5.26 2.92
C GLU A 89 8.26 -4.17 3.04
N ILE A 90 8.08 -3.35 2.00
CA ILE A 90 7.07 -2.28 1.97
C ILE A 90 5.66 -2.88 2.12
N SER A 91 5.38 -4.00 1.42
CA SER A 91 4.08 -4.67 1.44
C SER A 91 3.66 -5.18 2.83
N ARG A 92 4.63 -5.43 3.73
CA ARG A 92 4.35 -5.80 5.13
C ARG A 92 3.91 -4.61 5.98
N LYS A 93 4.36 -3.40 5.63
CA LYS A 93 4.10 -2.16 6.37
C LYS A 93 2.87 -1.43 5.82
N ASP A 94 2.83 -1.21 4.51
CA ASP A 94 1.75 -0.53 3.80
C ASP A 94 1.49 -1.22 2.45
N ILE A 95 0.45 -2.04 2.42
CA ILE A 95 0.06 -2.79 1.23
C ILE A 95 -0.49 -1.88 0.12
N ASP A 96 -1.03 -0.71 0.47
CA ASP A 96 -1.68 0.16 -0.50
C ASP A 96 -0.63 0.88 -1.38
N MET A 97 0.59 1.10 -0.86
CA MET A 97 1.73 1.62 -1.64
C MET A 97 2.19 0.70 -2.77
N VAL A 98 2.18 -0.61 -2.53
CA VAL A 98 2.65 -1.60 -3.51
C VAL A 98 1.52 -2.13 -4.40
N LYS A 99 0.28 -1.70 -4.16
CA LYS A 99 -0.91 -2.11 -4.92
C LYS A 99 -0.77 -2.05 -6.44
N PRO A 100 -0.11 -1.04 -7.05
CA PRO A 100 0.08 -0.98 -8.50
C PRO A 100 0.87 -2.18 -9.07
N ILE A 101 1.71 -2.82 -8.25
CA ILE A 101 2.57 -3.93 -8.64
C ILE A 101 1.77 -5.24 -8.72
N LYS A 102 0.60 -5.32 -8.09
CA LYS A 102 -0.22 -6.55 -7.98
C LYS A 102 -0.46 -7.24 -9.33
N LYS A 103 -0.70 -6.47 -10.40
CA LYS A 103 -0.96 -7.03 -11.75
C LYS A 103 0.26 -7.70 -12.39
N TYR A 104 1.48 -7.37 -11.95
CA TYR A 104 2.73 -7.91 -12.52
C TYR A 104 3.20 -9.17 -11.79
N LEU A 105 2.73 -9.43 -10.57
CA LEU A 105 3.11 -10.60 -9.77
C LEU A 105 2.84 -11.91 -10.52
N ASN A 106 1.73 -11.99 -11.27
CA ASN A 106 1.37 -13.19 -12.03
C ASN A 106 2.41 -13.57 -13.09
N ASN A 107 3.08 -12.59 -13.70
CA ASN A 107 4.14 -12.85 -14.67
C ASN A 107 5.43 -13.32 -13.97
N LEU A 108 5.74 -12.73 -12.82
CA LEU A 108 6.90 -13.09 -12.00
C LEU A 108 6.82 -14.52 -11.44
N LEU A 109 5.60 -15.00 -11.14
CA LEU A 109 5.36 -16.38 -10.71
C LEU A 109 5.67 -17.42 -11.79
N LYS A 110 5.77 -17.02 -13.06
CA LYS A 110 6.09 -17.90 -14.20
C LYS A 110 7.58 -17.88 -14.56
N LYS A 111 8.42 -17.07 -13.90
CA LYS A 111 9.86 -17.04 -14.15
C LYS A 111 10.52 -18.34 -13.64
N ASN A 112 11.56 -18.79 -14.35
CA ASN A 112 12.32 -19.99 -13.96
C ASN A 112 13.15 -19.80 -12.68
N ASN A 113 13.42 -18.55 -12.28
CA ASN A 113 14.21 -18.25 -11.09
C ASN A 113 13.39 -18.47 -9.81
N LYS A 114 13.80 -19.45 -9.00
CA LYS A 114 13.11 -19.83 -7.75
C LYS A 114 13.00 -18.69 -6.72
N GLN A 115 13.99 -17.80 -6.65
CA GLN A 115 13.99 -16.70 -5.70
C GLN A 115 12.98 -15.62 -6.10
N ILE A 116 12.90 -15.29 -7.38
CA ILE A 116 11.87 -14.38 -7.93
C ILE A 116 10.47 -14.92 -7.62
N VAL A 117 10.23 -16.20 -7.90
CA VAL A 117 8.95 -16.86 -7.62
C VAL A 117 8.61 -16.80 -6.13
N LYS A 118 9.57 -17.11 -5.25
CA LYS A 118 9.38 -17.06 -3.80
C LYS A 118 8.99 -15.66 -3.30
N LEU A 119 9.66 -14.61 -3.79
CA LEU A 119 9.36 -13.23 -3.42
C LEU A 119 7.97 -12.81 -3.95
N ALA A 120 7.64 -13.14 -5.20
CA ALA A 120 6.34 -12.86 -5.78
C ALA A 120 5.20 -13.56 -5.01
N GLN A 121 5.41 -14.80 -4.55
CA GLN A 121 4.47 -15.51 -3.69
C GLN A 121 4.30 -14.83 -2.32
N ALA A 122 5.40 -14.39 -1.70
CA ALA A 122 5.36 -13.69 -0.41
C ALA A 122 4.56 -12.37 -0.51
N ILE A 123 4.83 -11.56 -1.54
CA ILE A 123 4.09 -10.32 -1.80
C ILE A 123 2.60 -10.62 -2.05
N SER A 124 2.30 -11.64 -2.87
CA SER A 124 0.91 -12.05 -3.15
C SER A 124 0.17 -12.44 -1.87
N LYS A 125 0.84 -13.18 -0.97
CA LYS A 125 0.27 -13.55 0.34
C LYS A 125 -0.01 -12.32 1.21
N ASN A 126 0.86 -11.31 1.17
CA ASN A 126 0.64 -10.05 1.91
C ASN A 126 -0.61 -9.32 1.40
N PHE A 127 -0.86 -9.30 0.09
CA PHE A 127 -2.11 -8.78 -0.47
C PHE A 127 -3.34 -9.53 0.05
N THR A 128 -3.34 -10.86 -0.02
CA THR A 128 -4.46 -11.68 0.47
C THR A 128 -4.72 -11.45 1.96
N ASN A 129 -3.66 -11.38 2.77
CA ASN A 129 -3.77 -11.12 4.21
C ASN A 129 -4.37 -9.74 4.49
N ALA A 130 -3.97 -8.72 3.73
CA ALA A 130 -4.51 -7.38 3.89
C ALA A 130 -5.99 -7.29 3.49
N GLU A 131 -6.39 -7.94 2.40
CA GLU A 131 -7.79 -8.04 1.98
C GLU A 131 -8.63 -8.74 3.05
N ARG A 132 -8.15 -9.88 3.58
CA ARG A 132 -8.80 -10.59 4.69
C ARG A 132 -8.95 -9.72 5.94
N LYS A 133 -7.93 -8.92 6.29
CA LYS A 133 -8.00 -7.95 7.40
C LYS A 133 -9.05 -6.86 7.15
N LYS A 134 -9.13 -6.30 5.93
CA LYS A 134 -10.12 -5.29 5.55
C LYS A 134 -11.55 -5.87 5.65
N GLU A 135 -11.77 -7.07 5.14
CA GLU A 135 -13.07 -7.76 5.22
C GLU A 135 -13.48 -8.04 6.68
N LEU A 136 -12.57 -8.58 7.49
CA LEU A 136 -12.81 -8.83 8.91
C LEU A 136 -13.16 -7.54 9.67
N ALA A 137 -12.49 -6.43 9.37
CA ALA A 137 -12.78 -5.14 9.99
C ALA A 137 -14.20 -4.65 9.66
N GLN A 138 -14.63 -4.79 8.39
CA GLN A 138 -16.00 -4.45 7.97
C GLN A 138 -17.03 -5.31 8.68
N LYS A 139 -16.82 -6.63 8.74
CA LYS A 139 -17.76 -7.54 9.43
C LYS A 139 -17.80 -7.30 10.95
N ARG A 140 -16.68 -6.94 11.58
CA ARG A 140 -16.65 -6.50 13.00
C ARG A 140 -17.47 -5.24 13.23
N LYS A 141 -17.50 -4.31 12.27
CA LYS A 141 -18.33 -3.11 12.35
C LYS A 141 -19.81 -3.48 12.25
N ILE A 142 -20.18 -4.29 11.25
CA ILE A 142 -21.56 -4.78 11.05
C ILE A 142 -22.04 -5.56 12.28
N MET A 143 -21.20 -6.42 12.86
CA MET A 143 -21.58 -7.18 14.06
C MET A 143 -21.83 -6.28 15.27
N ARG A 144 -20.99 -5.26 15.48
CA ARG A 144 -21.20 -4.27 16.55
C ARG A 144 -22.51 -3.50 16.36
N GLU A 145 -22.83 -3.12 15.12
CA GLU A 145 -24.10 -2.48 14.79
C GLU A 145 -25.31 -3.40 15.03
N LYS A 146 -25.23 -4.67 14.59
CA LYS A 146 -26.29 -5.65 14.82
C LYS A 146 -26.48 -5.97 16.30
N GLU A 147 -25.40 -6.03 17.07
CA GLU A 147 -25.47 -6.21 18.53
C GLU A 147 -26.19 -5.05 19.21
N LYS A 148 -25.87 -3.80 18.83
CA LYS A 148 -26.58 -2.62 19.30
C LYS A 148 -28.08 -2.69 18.98
N LEU A 149 -28.43 -3.02 17.73
CA LEU A 149 -29.84 -3.15 17.32
C LEU A 149 -30.58 -4.26 18.08
N PHE A 150 -29.89 -5.36 18.42
CA PHE A 150 -30.48 -6.46 19.19
C PHE A 150 -30.76 -6.04 20.63
N LEU A 151 -29.80 -5.36 21.28
CA LEU A 151 -29.96 -4.82 22.64
C LEU A 151 -31.06 -3.76 22.72
N GLU A 152 -31.26 -2.98 21.65
CA GLU A 152 -32.37 -2.02 21.52
C GLU A 152 -33.72 -2.68 21.20
N GLY A 153 -33.78 -4.01 21.04
CA GLY A 153 -35.00 -4.74 20.67
C GLY A 153 -35.45 -4.54 19.22
N LYS A 154 -34.62 -3.91 18.37
CA LYS A 154 -34.95 -3.59 16.96
C LYS A 154 -34.75 -4.77 16.01
N ILE A 155 -34.03 -5.81 16.41
CA ILE A 155 -33.92 -7.07 15.67
C ILE A 155 -34.17 -8.27 16.57
N SER A 156 -34.66 -9.37 15.99
CA SER A 156 -34.91 -10.62 16.73
C SER A 156 -33.63 -11.38 17.06
N GLY A 157 -33.69 -12.23 18.09
CA GLY A 157 -32.59 -13.12 18.49
C GLY A 157 -32.14 -14.06 17.37
N GLU A 158 -33.08 -14.55 16.54
CA GLU A 158 -32.74 -15.37 15.36
C GLU A 158 -31.92 -14.60 14.32
N LYS A 159 -32.32 -13.34 14.01
CA LYS A 159 -31.58 -12.49 13.07
C LYS A 159 -30.18 -12.18 13.58
N TYR A 160 -30.03 -11.98 14.89
CA TYR A 160 -28.73 -11.79 15.53
C TYR A 160 -27.87 -13.07 15.50
N ALA A 161 -28.44 -14.22 15.87
CA ALA A 161 -27.75 -15.50 15.89
C ALA A 161 -27.23 -15.92 14.51
N LYS A 162 -28.02 -15.70 13.45
CA LYS A 162 -27.60 -15.95 12.07
C LYS A 162 -26.39 -15.10 11.68
N ALA A 163 -26.43 -13.80 11.98
CA ALA A 163 -25.32 -12.89 11.71
C ALA A 163 -24.05 -13.27 12.49
N ARG A 164 -24.21 -13.72 13.75
CA ARG A 164 -23.09 -14.17 14.59
C ARG A 164 -22.45 -15.45 14.06
N LYS A 165 -23.23 -16.39 13.55
CA LYS A 165 -22.72 -17.62 12.92
C LYS A 165 -21.88 -17.31 11.67
N GLU A 166 -22.36 -16.42 10.80
CA GLU A 166 -21.64 -15.96 9.60
C GLU A 166 -20.36 -15.16 9.92
N TYR A 167 -20.31 -14.49 11.07
CA TYR A 167 -19.10 -13.81 11.55
C TYR A 167 -18.03 -14.80 12.06
N LEU A 168 -18.45 -15.88 12.72
CA LEU A 168 -17.53 -16.85 13.33
C LEU A 168 -16.79 -17.70 12.29
N THR A 169 -17.41 -18.02 11.16
CA THR A 169 -16.81 -18.82 10.07
C THR A 169 -15.60 -18.16 9.39
N LEU A 170 -15.33 -16.88 9.64
CA LEU A 170 -14.18 -16.14 9.10
C LEU A 170 -13.04 -15.94 10.09
N LYS A 171 -13.30 -16.20 11.37
CA LYS A 171 -12.31 -16.08 12.45
C LYS A 171 -11.36 -17.29 12.48
N GLU A 172 -11.82 -18.44 11.97
CA GLU A 172 -11.04 -19.64 11.67
C GLU A 172 -10.25 -19.48 10.35
#